data_AF-R0GKY4-F1
#
_entry.id   AF-R0GKY4-F1
#
_cell.length_a   1.000
_cell.length_b   1.000
_cell.length_c   1.000
_cell.angle_alpha   90.00
_cell.angle_beta   90.00
_cell.angle_gamma   90.00
#
_symmetry.space_group_name_H-M   'P 1'
#
loop_
_entity.id
_entity.type
_entity.pdbx_description
1 polymer ?
#
loop_
_entity_poly.entity_id
_entity_poly.type
_entity_poly.pdbx_seq_one_letter_code
_entity_poly.pdbx_strand_id
1 'polypeptide(L)'
;MEEGNKTGKKGCFCVTITVCIVLIVGLDIVAGYVGLQAEVAQQDVKHNRVWMVECKAPSNTAFTLGIIAVSCLAAAHVIANVIGCSISSLLPTVGGVTKTITANLYIICLGLNWLAGLAAAGALAMGIWSNRESRTECGFTNKHYLSIGSYLSFVHAFVSVVYYVSSIVA
;
A
#
# COMPACT_ATOMS: atom_id res chain seq x y z
N MET A 1 20.59 18.26 33.93
CA MET A 1 21.05 17.25 32.94
C MET A 1 19.89 16.57 32.18
N GLU A 2 18.69 17.17 32.13
CA GLU A 2 17.50 16.53 31.54
C GLU A 2 17.19 16.99 30.10
N GLU A 3 17.79 18.10 29.65
CA GLU A 3 17.55 18.65 28.30
C GLU A 3 18.30 17.89 27.20
N GLY A 4 19.50 17.35 27.48
CA GLY A 4 20.28 16.58 26.50
C GLY A 4 19.66 15.23 26.12
N ASN A 5 18.88 14.62 27.02
CA ASN A 5 18.15 13.37 26.74
C ASN A 5 16.89 13.64 25.88
N LYS A 6 16.23 14.79 26.07
CA LYS A 6 15.05 15.19 25.28
C LYS A 6 15.41 15.53 23.83
N THR A 7 16.56 16.16 23.57
CA THR A 7 17.01 16.47 22.20
C THR A 7 17.48 15.24 21.44
N GLY A 8 18.22 14.32 22.09
CA GLY A 8 18.61 13.03 21.48
C GLY A 8 17.42 12.13 21.14
N LYS A 9 16.40 12.09 22.02
CA LYS A 9 15.18 11.30 21.80
C LYS A 9 14.31 11.85 20.66
N LYS A 10 14.27 13.18 20.49
CA LYS A 10 13.60 13.85 19.35
C LYS A 10 14.32 13.59 18.03
N GLY A 11 15.65 13.65 18.01
CA GLY A 11 16.44 13.36 16.80
C GLY A 11 16.29 11.92 16.32
N CYS A 12 16.40 10.95 17.24
CA CYS A 12 16.23 9.53 16.92
C CYS A 12 14.80 9.20 16.42
N PHE A 13 13.79 9.89 16.98
CA PHE A 13 12.40 9.77 16.56
C PHE A 13 12.16 10.28 15.13
N CYS A 14 12.66 11.48 14.78
CA CYS A 14 12.54 12.02 13.42
C CYS A 14 13.25 11.13 12.38
N VAL A 15 14.43 10.60 12.72
CA VAL A 15 15.16 9.67 11.84
C VAL A 15 14.37 8.39 11.62
N THR A 16 13.80 7.81 12.70
CA THR A 16 13.01 6.57 12.62
C THR A 16 11.78 6.75 11.73
N ILE A 17 11.01 7.83 11.92
CA ILE A 17 9.82 8.09 11.09
C ILE A 17 10.20 8.29 9.63
N THR A 18 11.27 9.03 9.35
CA THR A 18 11.74 9.28 7.98
C THR A 18 12.11 7.98 7.28
N VAL A 19 12.86 7.09 7.95
CA VAL A 19 13.21 5.77 7.42
C VAL A 19 11.96 4.93 7.15
N CYS A 20 11.00 4.90 8.07
CA CYS A 20 9.78 4.12 7.89
C CYS A 20 8.93 4.62 6.72
N ILE A 21 8.84 5.94 6.48
CA ILE A 21 8.13 6.50 5.32
C ILE A 21 8.84 6.15 4.01
N VAL A 22 10.17 6.25 3.96
CA VAL A 22 10.95 5.83 2.78
C VAL A 22 10.71 4.35 2.49
N LEU A 23 10.61 3.51 3.52
CA LEU A 23 10.27 2.09 3.37
C LEU A 23 8.85 1.87 2.84
N ILE A 24 7.85 2.58 3.36
CA ILE A 24 6.46 2.49 2.88
C ILE A 24 6.39 2.86 1.39
N VAL A 25 6.92 4.04 1.03
CA VAL A 25 6.91 4.53 -0.35
C VAL A 25 7.67 3.58 -1.28
N GLY A 26 8.83 3.07 -0.85
CA GLY A 26 9.60 2.09 -1.62
C GLY A 26 8.83 0.80 -1.85
N LEU A 27 8.20 0.24 -0.81
CA LEU A 27 7.40 -0.98 -0.90
C LEU A 27 6.17 -0.80 -1.79
N ASP A 28 5.48 0.34 -1.71
CA ASP A 28 4.31 0.63 -2.55
C ASP A 28 4.70 0.80 -4.03
N ILE A 29 5.83 1.45 -4.32
CA ILE A 29 6.35 1.59 -5.69
C ILE A 29 6.70 0.21 -6.27
N VAL A 30 7.39 -0.63 -5.48
CA VAL A 30 7.73 -2.00 -5.89
C VAL A 30 6.45 -2.81 -6.10
N ALA A 31 5.48 -2.72 -5.20
CA ALA A 31 4.19 -3.39 -5.33
C ALA A 31 3.46 -2.98 -6.61
N GLY A 32 3.38 -1.67 -6.88
CA GLY A 32 2.74 -1.14 -8.09
C GLY A 32 3.46 -1.56 -9.37
N TYR A 33 4.79 -1.50 -9.40
CA TYR A 33 5.57 -1.91 -10.57
C TYR A 33 5.44 -3.42 -10.86
N VAL A 34 5.58 -4.25 -9.83
CA VAL A 34 5.45 -5.71 -9.96
C VAL A 34 4.00 -6.10 -10.32
N GLY A 35 3.01 -5.39 -9.79
CA GLY A 35 1.60 -5.60 -10.14
C GLY A 35 1.28 -5.25 -11.60
N LEU A 36 1.88 -4.20 -12.16
CA LEU A 36 1.78 -3.88 -13.59
C LEU A 36 2.47 -4.95 -14.45
N GLN A 37 3.64 -5.46 -14.03
CA GLN A 37 4.28 -6.58 -14.73
C GLN A 37 3.43 -7.86 -14.68
N ALA A 38 2.76 -8.12 -13.56
CA ALA A 38 1.82 -9.22 -13.45
C ALA A 38 0.67 -9.07 -14.46
N GLU A 39 0.17 -7.85 -14.67
CA GLU A 39 -0.84 -7.60 -15.70
C GLU A 39 -0.30 -7.86 -17.12
N VAL A 40 0.91 -7.40 -17.45
CA VAL A 40 1.54 -7.64 -18.77
C VAL A 40 1.74 -9.13 -19.01
N ALA A 41 2.30 -9.86 -18.04
CA ALA A 41 2.48 -11.32 -18.12
C ALA A 41 1.15 -12.09 -18.22
N GLN A 42 0.06 -11.49 -17.74
CA GLN A 42 -1.29 -12.00 -17.88
C GLN A 42 -1.88 -11.70 -19.28
N GLN A 43 -1.51 -10.59 -19.92
CA GLN A 43 -1.94 -10.25 -21.29
C GLN A 43 -1.14 -11.01 -22.36
N ASP A 44 0.12 -11.36 -22.12
CA ASP A 44 0.98 -12.05 -23.10
C ASP A 44 0.44 -13.45 -23.46
N VAL A 45 -0.01 -14.20 -22.46
CA VAL A 45 -0.64 -15.54 -22.64
C VAL A 45 -1.91 -15.48 -23.49
N LYS A 46 -2.54 -14.31 -23.58
CA LYS A 46 -3.75 -14.08 -24.38
C LYS A 46 -3.44 -13.93 -25.87
N HIS A 47 -2.29 -13.36 -26.24
CA HIS A 47 -1.95 -13.10 -27.65
C HIS A 47 -1.52 -14.39 -28.37
N ASN A 48 -0.94 -15.35 -27.65
CA ASN A 48 -0.53 -16.65 -28.20
C ASN A 48 -1.63 -17.72 -28.23
N ARG A 49 -2.79 -17.52 -27.57
CA ARG A 49 -3.94 -18.45 -27.59
C ARG A 49 -5.22 -17.74 -27.99
N VAL A 50 -5.38 -17.50 -29.29
CA VAL A 50 -6.52 -16.77 -29.90
C VAL A 50 -7.84 -17.57 -29.89
N TRP A 51 -8.00 -18.62 -29.08
CA TRP A 51 -9.22 -19.42 -29.08
C TRP A 51 -9.67 -19.83 -27.67
N MET A 52 -10.17 -18.88 -26.89
CA MET A 52 -11.29 -19.04 -25.94
C MET A 52 -11.52 -17.72 -25.22
N VAL A 53 -12.58 -17.03 -25.60
CA VAL A 53 -13.02 -15.76 -24.96
C VAL A 53 -13.65 -16.02 -23.59
N GLU A 54 -14.02 -17.27 -23.28
CA GLU A 54 -14.63 -17.62 -22.00
C GLU A 54 -13.61 -18.14 -20.96
N CYS A 55 -12.51 -18.76 -21.36
CA CYS A 55 -11.58 -19.44 -20.45
C CYS A 55 -10.16 -18.88 -20.52
N LYS A 56 -9.87 -17.93 -19.63
CA LYS A 56 -8.53 -17.40 -19.44
C LYS A 56 -7.62 -18.48 -18.85
N ALA A 57 -6.59 -18.88 -19.60
CA ALA A 57 -5.57 -19.78 -19.08
C ALA A 57 -4.77 -19.07 -17.96
N PRO A 58 -4.58 -19.71 -16.78
CA PRO A 58 -3.80 -19.13 -15.70
C PRO A 58 -2.34 -18.94 -16.14
N SER A 59 -1.74 -17.82 -15.75
CA SER A 59 -0.30 -17.56 -15.97
C SER A 59 0.43 -17.66 -14.63
N ASN A 60 1.27 -18.70 -14.50
CA ASN A 60 2.05 -18.89 -13.27
C ASN A 60 2.94 -17.69 -12.96
N THR A 61 3.51 -17.04 -13.97
CA THR A 61 4.31 -15.83 -13.80
C THR A 61 3.50 -14.68 -13.20
N ALA A 62 2.31 -14.40 -13.73
CA ALA A 62 1.45 -13.34 -13.21
C ALA A 62 0.88 -13.65 -11.82
N PHE A 63 0.68 -14.94 -11.48
CA PHE A 63 0.34 -15.36 -10.13
C PHE A 63 1.47 -15.05 -9.13
N THR A 64 2.70 -15.45 -9.45
CA THR A 64 3.87 -15.19 -8.60
C THR A 64 4.14 -13.71 -8.42
N LEU A 65 4.10 -12.93 -9.51
CA LEU A 65 4.28 -11.48 -9.44
C LEU A 65 3.16 -10.82 -8.62
N GLY A 66 1.90 -11.26 -8.78
CA GLY A 66 0.80 -10.78 -7.95
C GLY A 66 1.01 -11.05 -6.45
N ILE A 67 1.50 -12.24 -6.07
CA ILE A 67 1.84 -12.56 -4.66
C ILE A 67 2.93 -11.63 -4.13
N ILE A 68 3.96 -11.36 -4.92
CA ILE A 68 5.02 -10.41 -4.54
C ILE A 68 4.42 -9.01 -4.34
N ALA A 69 3.56 -8.56 -5.26
CA ALA A 69 2.91 -7.25 -5.14
C ALA A 69 2.04 -7.13 -3.87
N VAL A 70 1.18 -8.11 -3.60
CA VAL A 70 0.29 -8.05 -2.42
C VAL A 70 1.08 -8.17 -1.11
N SER A 71 2.19 -8.92 -1.09
CA SER A 71 3.04 -9.04 0.10
C SER A 71 3.82 -7.75 0.38
N CYS A 72 4.35 -7.08 -0.65
CA CYS A 72 4.95 -5.75 -0.51
C CYS A 72 3.95 -4.72 0.01
N LEU A 73 2.74 -4.68 -0.55
CA LEU A 73 1.67 -3.79 -0.10
C LEU A 73 1.26 -4.09 1.35
N ALA A 74 1.13 -5.36 1.72
CA ALA A 74 0.80 -5.76 3.09
C ALA A 74 1.89 -5.31 4.08
N ALA A 75 3.16 -5.47 3.72
CA ALA A 75 4.27 -4.99 4.53
C ALA A 75 4.24 -3.46 4.70
N ALA A 76 4.02 -2.72 3.61
CA ALA A 76 3.86 -1.26 3.64
C ALA A 76 2.71 -0.85 4.58
N HIS A 77 1.58 -1.53 4.49
CA HIS A 77 0.39 -1.26 5.30
C HIS A 77 0.61 -1.55 6.80
N VAL A 78 1.29 -2.65 7.14
CA VAL A 78 1.65 -2.97 8.54
C VAL A 78 2.58 -1.91 9.12
N ILE A 79 3.61 -1.50 8.36
CA ILE A 79 4.56 -0.47 8.79
C ILE A 79 3.82 0.87 9.01
N ALA A 80 2.93 1.26 8.09
CA ALA A 80 2.12 2.47 8.22
C ALA A 80 1.25 2.46 9.50
N ASN A 81 0.65 1.31 9.84
CA ASN A 81 -0.17 1.16 11.05
C ASN A 81 0.65 1.25 12.35
N VAL A 82 1.85 0.66 12.39
CA VAL A 82 2.73 0.74 13.56
C VAL A 82 3.15 2.18 13.84
N ILE A 83 3.40 2.99 12.79
CA ILE A 83 3.71 4.41 12.92
C ILE A 83 2.47 5.19 13.42
N GLY A 84 1.29 4.95 12.84
CA GLY A 84 0.04 5.60 13.25
C GLY A 84 -0.27 5.39 14.74
N CYS A 85 -0.10 4.17 15.25
CA CYS A 85 -0.27 3.86 16.67
C CYS A 85 0.77 4.57 17.57
N SER A 86 2.02 4.65 17.11
CA SER A 86 3.11 5.29 17.86
C SER A 86 2.96 6.80 17.96
N ILE A 87 2.40 7.44 16.92
CA ILE A 87 2.11 8.88 16.92
C ILE A 87 0.84 9.19 17.73
N SER A 88 -0.21 8.36 17.63
CA SER A 88 -1.47 8.52 18.39
C SER A 88 -1.28 8.49 19.90
N SER A 89 -0.39 7.61 20.39
CA SER A 89 -0.08 7.48 21.81
C SER A 89 0.74 8.64 22.38
N LEU A 90 1.35 9.46 21.52
CA LEU A 90 2.14 10.65 21.90
C LEU A 90 1.32 11.95 21.94
N LEU A 91 0.08 11.92 21.43
CA LEU A 91 -0.81 13.06 21.33
C LEU A 91 -1.30 13.69 22.67
N PRO A 92 -1.15 13.08 23.87
CA PRO A 92 -1.49 13.78 25.11
C PRO A 92 -0.53 14.92 25.50
N THR A 93 0.66 15.05 24.90
CA THR A 93 1.77 15.83 25.51
C THR A 93 2.33 17.01 24.71
N VAL A 94 1.65 17.48 23.67
CA VAL A 94 1.99 18.78 23.02
C VAL A 94 0.80 19.71 23.13
N GLY A 95 1.01 20.80 23.87
CA GLY A 95 -0.04 21.63 24.48
C GLY A 95 -0.93 22.37 23.48
N GLY A 96 -2.19 22.52 23.92
CA GLY A 96 -3.03 23.71 23.77
C GLY A 96 -3.30 24.30 22.38
N VAL A 97 -4.57 24.19 21.96
CA VAL A 97 -5.33 25.18 21.16
C VAL A 97 -5.37 25.01 19.62
N THR A 98 -4.49 24.26 18.95
CA THR A 98 -4.62 23.93 17.49
C THR A 98 -5.32 22.57 17.20
N LYS A 99 -6.14 22.08 18.13
CA LYS A 99 -6.45 20.66 18.31
C LYS A 99 -7.44 20.00 17.32
N THR A 100 -8.34 20.73 16.67
CA THR A 100 -9.47 20.09 15.96
C THR A 100 -9.17 19.81 14.48
N ILE A 101 -8.48 20.71 13.78
CA ILE A 101 -8.22 20.57 12.33
C ILE A 101 -7.16 19.49 12.10
N THR A 102 -6.04 19.54 12.82
CA THR A 102 -4.94 18.57 12.68
C THR A 102 -5.35 17.17 13.12
N ALA A 103 -6.17 17.04 14.18
CA ALA A 103 -6.70 15.74 14.61
C ALA A 103 -7.72 15.17 13.61
N ASN A 104 -8.60 16.01 13.03
CA ASN A 104 -9.53 15.55 12.01
C ASN A 104 -8.80 15.15 10.72
N LEU A 105 -7.78 15.91 10.29
CA LEU A 105 -6.95 15.56 9.14
C LEU A 105 -6.19 14.25 9.36
N TYR A 106 -5.69 14.02 10.59
CA TYR A 106 -5.07 12.76 10.99
C TYR A 106 -6.04 11.58 10.83
N ILE A 107 -7.26 11.67 11.38
CA ILE A 107 -8.27 10.60 11.31
C ILE A 107 -8.72 10.37 9.86
N ILE A 108 -8.89 11.44 9.08
CA ILE A 108 -9.29 11.36 7.66
C ILE A 108 -8.18 10.71 6.83
N CYS A 109 -6.92 11.12 7.00
CA CYS A 109 -5.79 10.53 6.29
C CYS A 109 -5.60 9.05 6.66
N LEU A 110 -5.77 8.71 7.94
CA LEU A 110 -5.72 7.33 8.40
C LEU A 110 -6.84 6.48 7.75
N GLY A 111 -8.06 7.02 7.69
CA GLY A 111 -9.19 6.36 7.02
C GLY A 111 -8.98 6.18 5.52
N LEU A 112 -8.48 7.20 4.83
CA LEU A 112 -8.15 7.12 3.40
C LEU A 112 -7.02 6.13 3.13
N ASN A 113 -6.01 6.06 4.00
CA ASN A 113 -4.91 5.12 3.89
C ASN A 113 -5.40 3.66 4.02
N TRP A 114 -6.27 3.40 4.98
CA TRP A 114 -6.93 2.10 5.15
C TRP A 114 -7.80 1.72 3.96
N LEU A 115 -8.61 2.66 3.47
CA LEU A 115 -9.48 2.41 2.33
C LEU A 115 -8.66 2.11 1.06
N ALA A 116 -7.62 2.90 0.79
CA ALA A 116 -6.71 2.69 -0.34
C ALA A 116 -5.97 1.36 -0.23
N GLY A 117 -5.44 1.03 0.96
CA GLY A 117 -4.74 -0.23 1.21
C GLY A 117 -5.63 -1.46 1.02
N LEU A 118 -6.85 -1.46 1.59
CA LEU A 118 -7.80 -2.56 1.44
C LEU A 118 -8.31 -2.70 0.01
N ALA A 119 -8.60 -1.59 -0.66
CA ALA A 119 -9.02 -1.61 -2.06
C ALA A 119 -7.90 -2.15 -2.97
N ALA A 120 -6.65 -1.71 -2.76
CA ALA A 120 -5.49 -2.19 -3.50
C ALA A 120 -5.25 -3.69 -3.26
N ALA A 121 -5.24 -4.11 -2.00
CA ALA A 121 -5.05 -5.51 -1.62
C ALA A 121 -6.16 -6.41 -2.17
N GLY A 122 -7.42 -5.97 -2.09
CA GLY A 122 -8.57 -6.70 -2.66
C GLY A 122 -8.48 -6.83 -4.17
N ALA A 123 -8.11 -5.77 -4.88
CA ALA A 123 -7.91 -5.81 -6.33
C ALA A 123 -6.75 -6.74 -6.74
N LEU A 124 -5.61 -6.68 -6.05
CA LEU A 124 -4.49 -7.60 -6.26
C LEU A 124 -4.88 -9.05 -5.94
N ALA A 125 -5.58 -9.30 -4.84
CA ALA A 125 -6.04 -10.63 -4.44
C ALA A 125 -7.02 -11.22 -5.47
N MET A 126 -7.95 -10.43 -5.99
CA MET A 126 -8.84 -10.85 -7.09
C MET A 126 -8.06 -11.15 -8.37
N GLY A 127 -7.02 -10.37 -8.68
CA GLY A 127 -6.09 -10.61 -9.77
C GLY A 127 -5.33 -11.93 -9.63
N ILE A 128 -4.73 -12.18 -8.46
CA ILE A 128 -4.01 -13.42 -8.10
C ILE A 128 -4.96 -14.62 -8.17
N TRP A 129 -6.14 -14.52 -7.58
CA TRP A 129 -7.13 -15.60 -7.56
C TRP A 129 -7.57 -15.99 -8.97
N SER A 130 -7.71 -15.02 -9.86
CA SER A 130 -8.00 -15.27 -11.28
C SER A 130 -6.88 -15.98 -12.03
N ASN A 131 -5.67 -15.97 -11.50
CA ASN A 131 -4.48 -16.49 -12.15
C ASN A 131 -3.94 -17.78 -11.51
N ARG A 132 -4.66 -18.31 -10.52
CA ARG A 132 -4.32 -19.55 -9.81
C ARG A 132 -4.58 -20.76 -10.71
N GLU A 133 -3.61 -21.67 -10.77
CA GLU A 133 -3.64 -22.85 -11.65
C GLU A 133 -4.81 -23.80 -11.37
N SER A 134 -5.24 -23.93 -10.11
CA SER A 134 -6.31 -24.85 -9.71
C SER A 134 -7.73 -24.34 -9.99
N ARG A 135 -7.92 -23.29 -10.80
CA ARG A 135 -9.27 -22.80 -11.12
C ARG A 135 -9.92 -23.72 -12.16
N THR A 136 -10.97 -24.42 -11.73
CA THR A 136 -11.76 -25.33 -12.56
C THR A 136 -12.87 -24.62 -13.34
N GLU A 137 -13.25 -23.41 -12.93
CA GLU A 137 -14.34 -22.64 -13.55
C GLU A 137 -13.85 -21.35 -14.19
N CYS A 138 -14.32 -21.13 -15.41
CA CYS A 138 -14.04 -19.96 -16.20
C CYS A 138 -14.82 -18.75 -15.68
N GLY A 139 -14.20 -18.06 -14.72
CA GLY A 139 -14.78 -16.87 -14.11
C GLY A 139 -14.44 -15.60 -14.89
N PHE A 140 -15.46 -14.76 -15.05
CA PHE A 140 -15.45 -13.43 -15.68
C PHE A 140 -14.61 -12.42 -14.87
N THR A 141 -13.30 -12.64 -14.75
CA THR A 141 -12.43 -11.69 -14.07
C THR A 141 -12.05 -10.57 -15.04
N ASN A 142 -12.60 -9.39 -14.74
CA ASN A 142 -12.32 -8.11 -15.38
C ASN A 142 -10.81 -7.88 -15.56
N LYS A 143 -10.40 -7.43 -16.76
CA LYS A 143 -8.99 -7.42 -17.20
C LYS A 143 -8.06 -6.57 -16.33
N HIS A 144 -8.63 -5.65 -15.54
CA HIS A 144 -7.92 -4.56 -14.93
C HIS A 144 -7.68 -4.71 -13.42
N TYR A 145 -8.04 -5.82 -12.77
CA TYR A 145 -7.88 -5.90 -11.30
C TYR A 145 -6.43 -5.78 -10.83
N LEU A 146 -5.46 -6.41 -11.52
CA LEU A 146 -4.03 -6.23 -11.23
C LEU A 146 -3.58 -4.77 -11.48
N SER A 147 -4.07 -4.16 -12.57
CA SER A 147 -3.83 -2.74 -12.88
C SER A 147 -4.35 -1.81 -11.81
N ILE A 148 -5.64 -1.96 -11.47
CA ILE A 148 -6.37 -1.15 -10.49
C ILE A 148 -5.68 -1.27 -9.13
N GLY A 149 -5.34 -2.50 -8.72
CA GLY A 149 -4.57 -2.72 -7.50
C GLY A 149 -3.23 -1.98 -7.50
N SER A 150 -2.51 -2.01 -8.62
CA SER A 150 -1.22 -1.32 -8.78
C SER A 150 -1.35 0.21 -8.73
N TYR A 151 -2.34 0.79 -9.41
CA TYR A 151 -2.63 2.22 -9.33
C TYR A 151 -3.01 2.65 -7.92
N LEU A 152 -3.83 1.85 -7.23
CA LEU A 152 -4.19 2.11 -5.84
C LEU A 152 -2.98 2.04 -4.89
N SER A 153 -1.99 1.17 -5.15
CA SER A 153 -0.72 1.16 -4.40
C SER A 153 0.08 2.46 -4.59
N PHE A 154 0.15 3.02 -5.80
CA PHE A 154 0.78 4.33 -6.01
C PHE A 154 0.03 5.47 -5.31
N VAL A 155 -1.31 5.42 -5.29
CA VAL A 155 -2.13 6.39 -4.54
C VAL A 155 -1.88 6.26 -3.03
N HIS A 156 -1.74 5.04 -2.50
CA HIS A 156 -1.39 4.79 -1.10
C HIS A 156 -0.02 5.42 -0.75
N ALA A 157 0.98 5.29 -1.62
CA ALA A 157 2.28 5.95 -1.44
C ALA A 157 2.15 7.48 -1.37
N PHE A 158 1.38 8.07 -2.31
CA PHE A 158 1.19 9.52 -2.36
C PHE A 158 0.47 10.06 -1.11
N VAL A 159 -0.62 9.40 -0.70
CA VAL A 159 -1.36 9.76 0.52
C VAL A 159 -0.47 9.64 1.76
N SER A 160 0.37 8.61 1.84
CA SER A 160 1.33 8.43 2.93
C SER A 160 2.34 9.58 3.03
N VAL A 161 2.84 10.09 1.91
CA VAL A 161 3.76 11.25 1.88
C VAL A 161 3.06 12.53 2.33
N VAL A 162 1.86 12.80 1.82
CA VAL A 162 1.09 14.00 2.19
C VAL A 162 0.78 14.01 3.69
N TYR A 163 0.39 12.85 4.22
CA TYR A 163 0.17 12.66 5.64
C TYR A 163 1.43 12.95 6.47
N TYR A 164 2.59 12.45 6.06
CA TYR A 164 3.87 12.71 6.74
C TYR A 164 4.25 14.19 6.74
N VAL A 165 4.20 14.86 5.59
CA VAL A 165 4.50 16.31 5.50
C VAL A 165 3.56 17.10 6.39
N SER A 166 2.27 16.75 6.39
CA SER A 166 1.27 17.38 7.26
C SER A 166 1.58 17.20 8.75
N SER A 167 2.17 16.06 9.15
CA SER A 167 2.54 15.78 10.55
C SER A 167 3.82 16.47 11.03
N ILE A 168 4.71 16.88 10.13
CA ILE A 168 5.93 17.62 10.47
C ILE A 168 5.67 19.12 10.53
N VAL A 169 4.83 19.61 9.62
CA VAL A 169 4.56 21.05 9.48
C VAL A 169 3.54 21.55 10.52
N ALA A 170 2.69 20.67 11.06
CA ALA A 170 1.70 20.99 12.10
C ALA A 170 2.30 21.04 13.51
#